data_AF-A0A7V6CXK5-F1
#
_entry.id   AF-A0A7V6CXK5-F1
#
_cell.length_a   1.000
_cell.length_b   1.000
_cell.length_c   1.000
_cell.angle_alpha   90.00
_cell.angle_beta   90.00
_cell.angle_gamma   90.00
#
_symmetry.space_group_name_H-M   'P 1'
#
loop_
_entity.id
_entity.type
_entity.pdbx_description
1 polymer ?
#
loop_
_entity_poly.entity_id
_entity_poly.type
_entity_poly.pdbx_seq_one_letter_code
_entity_poly.pdbx_strand_id
1 'polypeptide(L)'
;VTINLPRLGYLAENEADFFSRLEELMQLAKKSLIVKRKTLENLTDRGLYPYSRFYLQSIKDLEGGYWKNHFSTIGIIGMNEAILNLYGSSIADPEGREFAARVLDFMRDRLADFQEETGEIFNLEATPAEGASYRLAKRDLERYPDIRIYNIERYGGDTPYYTNSTHLPVGLTEDLFEALTMQDPLQIRYTGGTVFHGFLGESNPTPEAAKRLVRKIAENFHLPYYTLTPTFSVCPKHGYIAGEHKYCPKCDEELIESFKENAPQGGVKVELQRRQRW
;
A
#
# COMPACT_ATOMS: atom_id res chain seq x y z
N VAL A 1 6.89 -2.49 13.27
CA VAL A 1 8.15 -1.83 12.84
C VAL A 1 8.32 -2.14 11.37
N THR A 2 8.63 -1.16 10.53
CA THR A 2 8.72 -1.36 9.07
C THR A 2 10.17 -1.27 8.60
N ILE A 3 10.62 -2.26 7.84
CA ILE A 3 11.95 -2.32 7.25
C ILE A 3 11.92 -1.60 5.90
N ASN A 4 12.86 -0.67 5.73
CA ASN A 4 13.06 0.07 4.48
C ASN A 4 13.93 -0.75 3.53
N LEU A 5 13.29 -1.60 2.72
CA LEU A 5 13.99 -2.47 1.76
C LEU A 5 14.73 -1.71 0.65
N PRO A 6 14.23 -0.58 0.10
CA PRO A 6 14.94 0.18 -0.93
C PRO A 6 16.36 0.57 -0.51
N ARG A 7 16.50 1.12 0.71
CA ARG A 7 17.81 1.45 1.27
C ARG A 7 18.69 0.21 1.41
N LEU A 8 18.10 -0.91 1.78
CA LEU A 8 18.85 -2.16 1.94
C LEU A 8 19.32 -2.71 0.59
N GLY A 9 18.48 -2.67 -0.45
CA GLY A 9 18.87 -3.02 -1.82
C GLY A 9 19.96 -2.11 -2.38
N TYR A 10 19.92 -0.82 -2.06
CA TYR A 10 20.96 0.14 -2.44
C TYR A 10 22.31 -0.08 -1.75
N LEU A 11 22.30 -0.45 -0.47
CA LEU A 11 23.52 -0.65 0.32
C LEU A 11 24.14 -2.04 0.15
N ALA A 12 23.37 -3.01 -0.35
CA ALA A 12 23.83 -4.38 -0.50
C ALA A 12 24.72 -4.54 -1.75
N GLU A 13 25.86 -5.21 -1.58
CA GLU A 13 26.75 -5.49 -2.72
C GLU A 13 26.25 -6.64 -3.60
N ASN A 14 25.49 -7.57 -3.01
CA ASN A 14 24.95 -8.76 -3.64
C ASN A 14 23.82 -9.37 -2.79
N GLU A 15 23.20 -10.44 -3.28
CA GLU A 15 22.10 -11.15 -2.58
C GLU A 15 22.48 -11.58 -1.15
N ALA A 16 23.67 -12.13 -0.96
CA ALA A 16 24.07 -12.63 0.36
C ALA A 16 24.22 -11.49 1.38
N ASP A 17 24.81 -10.36 0.96
CA ASP A 17 24.89 -9.15 1.78
C ASP A 17 23.50 -8.58 2.08
N PHE A 18 22.58 -8.59 1.11
CA PHE A 18 21.18 -8.21 1.32
C PHE A 18 20.55 -9.02 2.47
N PHE A 19 20.61 -10.35 2.41
CA PHE A 19 20.02 -11.21 3.44
C PHE A 19 20.69 -11.05 4.81
N SER A 20 22.02 -10.89 4.86
CA SER A 20 22.73 -10.63 6.11
C SER A 20 22.28 -9.31 6.76
N ARG A 21 22.18 -8.22 5.99
CA ARG A 21 21.69 -6.94 6.49
C ARG A 21 20.24 -6.99 6.91
N LEU A 22 19.42 -7.75 6.19
CA LEU A 22 18.00 -7.90 6.50
C LEU A 22 17.84 -8.59 7.86
N GLU A 23 18.62 -9.65 8.10
CA GLU A 23 18.67 -10.33 9.38
C GLU A 23 19.02 -9.38 10.53
N GLU A 24 20.06 -8.58 10.37
CA GLU A 24 20.46 -7.60 11.40
C GLU A 24 19.33 -6.60 11.72
N LEU A 25 18.64 -6.10 10.69
CA LEU A 25 17.50 -5.22 10.86
C LEU A 25 16.31 -5.92 11.52
N MET A 26 16.05 -7.20 11.20
CA MET A 26 15.01 -7.99 11.83
C MET A 26 15.29 -8.25 13.31
N GLN A 27 16.54 -8.53 13.67
CA GLN A 27 16.98 -8.64 15.07
C GLN A 27 16.78 -7.33 15.83
N LEU A 28 17.10 -6.20 15.21
CA LEU A 28 16.86 -4.88 15.79
C LEU A 28 15.36 -4.59 15.94
N ALA A 29 14.55 -4.96 14.95
CA ALA A 29 13.10 -4.82 14.99
C ALA A 29 12.48 -5.67 16.12
N LYS A 30 12.92 -6.92 16.27
CA LYS A 30 12.55 -7.80 17.40
C LYS A 30 12.83 -7.12 18.73
N LYS A 31 14.06 -6.67 18.96
CA LYS A 31 14.46 -5.98 20.19
C LYS A 31 13.58 -4.75 20.45
N SER A 32 13.33 -3.93 19.42
CA SER A 32 12.47 -2.75 19.52
C SER A 32 11.04 -3.10 19.92
N LEU A 33 10.44 -4.13 19.31
CA LEU A 33 9.07 -4.55 19.58
C LEU A 33 8.92 -5.13 20.99
N ILE A 34 9.88 -5.92 21.46
CA ILE A 34 9.88 -6.47 22.83
C ILE A 34 9.95 -5.35 23.87
N VAL A 35 10.84 -4.37 23.68
CA VAL A 35 10.95 -3.21 24.58
C VAL A 35 9.63 -2.45 24.63
N LYS A 36 9.01 -2.19 23.46
CA LYS A 36 7.70 -1.51 23.39
C LYS A 36 6.60 -2.29 24.10
N ARG A 37 6.55 -3.62 23.92
CA ARG A 37 5.57 -4.48 24.60
C ARG A 37 5.74 -4.40 26.11
N LYS A 38 6.98 -4.49 26.62
CA LYS A 38 7.27 -4.33 28.05
C LYS A 38 6.82 -2.97 28.59
N THR A 39 7.04 -1.90 27.82
CA THR A 39 6.54 -0.56 28.19
C THR A 39 5.02 -0.53 28.25
N LEU A 40 4.32 -1.10 27.26
CA LEU A 40 2.86 -1.17 27.26
C LEU A 40 2.30 -1.95 28.45
N GLU A 41 2.87 -3.11 28.77
CA GLU A 41 2.49 -3.89 29.97
C GLU A 41 2.60 -3.04 31.24
N ASN A 42 3.75 -2.39 31.46
CA ASN A 42 3.97 -1.56 32.65
C ASN A 42 2.98 -0.38 32.75
N LEU A 43 2.70 0.26 31.61
CA LEU A 43 1.74 1.37 31.56
C LEU A 43 0.31 0.89 31.80
N THR A 44 -0.06 -0.29 31.29
CA THR A 44 -1.36 -0.93 31.58
C THR A 44 -1.48 -1.26 33.06
N ASP A 45 -0.46 -1.87 33.68
CA ASP A 45 -0.42 -2.18 35.11
C ASP A 45 -0.58 -0.91 35.97
N ARG A 46 0.01 0.21 35.54
CA ARG A 46 -0.11 1.53 36.21
C ARG A 46 -1.44 2.25 35.95
N GLY A 47 -2.35 1.65 35.17
CA GLY A 47 -3.69 2.18 34.93
C GLY A 47 -3.79 3.21 33.82
N LEU A 48 -2.79 3.36 32.94
CA LEU A 48 -2.86 4.31 31.81
C LEU A 48 -3.91 3.89 30.76
N TYR A 49 -4.20 2.60 30.66
CA TYR A 49 -5.15 2.04 29.69
C TYR A 49 -6.32 1.35 30.40
N PRO A 50 -7.21 2.10 31.09
CA PRO A 50 -8.21 1.51 31.99
C PRO A 50 -9.20 0.58 31.27
N TYR A 51 -9.65 0.95 30.06
CA TYR A 51 -10.55 0.11 29.27
C TYR A 51 -9.85 -1.17 28.78
N SER A 52 -8.67 -1.03 28.16
CA SER A 52 -7.90 -2.20 27.69
C SER A 52 -7.54 -3.12 28.85
N ARG A 53 -7.12 -2.57 29.99
CA ARG A 53 -6.86 -3.33 31.22
C ARG A 53 -8.07 -4.15 31.65
N PHE A 54 -9.25 -3.55 31.67
CA PHE A 54 -10.49 -4.24 32.03
C PHE A 54 -10.79 -5.41 31.08
N TYR A 55 -10.78 -5.17 29.77
CA TYR A 55 -11.13 -6.20 28.78
C TYR A 55 -10.05 -7.27 28.58
N LEU A 56 -8.79 -6.95 28.84
CA LEU A 56 -7.67 -7.88 28.69
C LEU A 56 -7.28 -8.55 30.02
N GLN A 57 -8.02 -8.33 31.10
CA GLN A 57 -7.70 -8.90 32.41
C GLN A 57 -7.70 -10.43 32.37
N SER A 58 -8.65 -11.06 31.66
CA SER A 58 -8.67 -12.52 31.50
C SER A 58 -7.42 -13.06 30.79
N ILE A 59 -6.88 -12.32 29.82
CA ILE A 59 -5.63 -12.67 29.14
C ILE A 59 -4.45 -12.52 30.10
N LYS A 60 -4.42 -11.44 30.88
CA LYS A 60 -3.38 -11.24 31.90
C LYS A 60 -3.35 -12.36 32.93
N ASP A 61 -4.53 -12.81 33.38
CA ASP A 61 -4.67 -13.85 34.38
C ASP A 61 -4.22 -15.23 33.83
N LEU A 62 -4.44 -15.49 32.53
CA LEU A 62 -4.06 -16.75 31.88
C LEU A 62 -2.59 -16.79 31.42
N GLU A 63 -2.12 -15.71 30.78
CA GLU A 63 -0.86 -15.67 30.03
C GLU A 63 0.23 -14.80 30.70
N GLY A 64 -0.10 -14.15 31.82
CA GLY A 64 0.83 -13.28 32.56
C GLY A 64 1.09 -11.91 31.92
N GLY A 65 0.44 -11.59 30.79
CA GLY A 65 0.51 -10.27 30.13
C GLY A 65 -0.80 -9.87 29.48
N TYR A 66 -1.12 -8.58 29.48
CA TYR A 66 -2.34 -8.04 28.86
C TYR A 66 -2.32 -8.18 27.33
N TRP A 67 -1.16 -8.03 26.72
CA TRP A 67 -0.99 -7.92 25.27
C TRP A 67 -0.43 -9.18 24.62
N LYS A 68 -0.43 -10.32 25.34
CA LYS A 68 0.18 -11.58 24.89
C LYS A 68 -0.42 -12.14 23.60
N ASN A 69 -1.71 -11.93 23.38
CA ASN A 69 -2.44 -12.32 22.17
C ASN A 69 -2.38 -11.28 21.03
N HIS A 70 -1.57 -10.23 21.16
CA HIS A 70 -1.38 -9.23 20.10
C HIS A 70 -0.07 -9.50 19.35
N PHE A 71 -0.06 -9.31 18.03
CA PHE A 71 1.14 -9.50 17.24
C PHE A 71 2.17 -8.39 17.43
N SER A 72 3.43 -8.79 17.49
CA SER A 72 4.57 -7.91 17.26
C SER A 72 4.86 -7.87 15.76
N THR A 73 4.37 -6.83 15.09
CA THR A 73 4.44 -6.78 13.62
C THR A 73 5.76 -6.25 13.10
N ILE A 74 6.41 -7.04 12.24
CA ILE A 74 7.48 -6.58 11.37
C ILE A 74 6.91 -6.49 9.96
N GLY A 75 6.94 -5.29 9.39
CA GLY A 75 6.45 -5.06 8.04
C GLY A 75 7.57 -4.60 7.11
N ILE A 76 7.25 -4.53 5.82
CA ILE A 76 8.18 -4.09 4.78
C ILE A 76 7.57 -3.02 3.90
N ILE A 77 8.42 -2.33 3.15
CA ILE A 77 8.05 -1.38 2.12
C ILE A 77 9.09 -1.39 1.01
N GLY A 78 8.66 -1.16 -0.24
CA GLY A 78 9.56 -0.85 -1.35
C GLY A 78 10.35 -2.03 -1.89
N MET A 79 9.77 -3.23 -1.96
CA MET A 79 10.46 -4.38 -2.55
C MET A 79 10.85 -4.13 -4.02
N ASN A 80 9.98 -3.46 -4.79
CA ASN A 80 10.31 -3.11 -6.17
C ASN A 80 11.57 -2.24 -6.25
N GLU A 81 11.69 -1.20 -5.42
CA GLU A 81 12.87 -0.35 -5.43
C GLU A 81 14.09 -1.06 -4.82
N ALA A 82 13.91 -2.02 -3.91
CA ALA A 82 15.00 -2.86 -3.43
C ALA A 82 15.62 -3.69 -4.57
N ILE A 83 14.78 -4.33 -5.39
CA ILE A 83 15.19 -5.07 -6.59
C ILE A 83 15.82 -4.12 -7.61
N LEU A 84 15.23 -2.94 -7.82
CA LEU A 84 15.73 -1.93 -8.74
C LEU A 84 17.15 -1.47 -8.38
N ASN A 85 17.42 -1.26 -7.09
CA ASN A 85 18.74 -0.83 -6.63
C ASN A 85 19.76 -1.96 -6.62
N LEU A 86 19.35 -3.19 -6.31
CA LEU A 86 20.27 -4.33 -6.23
C LEU A 86 20.60 -4.94 -7.61
N TYR A 87 19.61 -5.03 -8.49
CA TYR A 87 19.71 -5.76 -9.76
C TYR A 87 19.41 -4.90 -10.99
N GLY A 88 18.81 -3.72 -10.81
CA GLY A 88 18.37 -2.89 -11.93
C GLY A 88 17.09 -3.37 -12.62
N SER A 89 16.47 -4.45 -12.13
CA SER A 89 15.20 -5.01 -12.61
C SER A 89 14.01 -4.59 -11.74
N SER A 90 12.81 -5.06 -12.09
CA SER A 90 11.56 -4.78 -11.36
C SER A 90 11.02 -6.04 -10.67
N ILE A 91 10.16 -5.85 -9.67
CA ILE A 91 9.35 -6.93 -9.10
C ILE A 91 8.39 -7.56 -10.13
N ALA A 92 8.19 -6.97 -11.30
CA ALA A 92 7.40 -7.58 -12.37
C ALA A 92 8.21 -8.47 -13.32
N ASP A 93 9.52 -8.52 -13.17
CA ASP A 93 10.35 -9.50 -13.87
C ASP A 93 10.29 -10.85 -13.13
N PRO A 94 10.33 -12.00 -13.83
CA PRO A 94 10.31 -13.32 -13.19
C PRO A 94 11.34 -13.47 -12.07
N GLU A 95 12.59 -13.07 -12.32
CA GLU A 95 13.68 -13.15 -11.35
C GLU A 95 13.46 -12.21 -10.16
N GLY A 96 12.88 -11.03 -10.40
CA GLY A 96 12.51 -10.07 -9.36
C GLY A 96 11.41 -10.61 -8.45
N ARG A 97 10.38 -11.26 -9.02
CA ARG A 97 9.33 -11.94 -8.24
C ARG A 97 9.89 -13.09 -7.41
N GLU A 98 10.76 -13.90 -8.00
CA GLU A 98 11.41 -15.00 -7.27
C GLU A 98 12.26 -14.50 -6.12
N PHE A 99 13.02 -13.41 -6.32
CA PHE A 99 13.77 -12.77 -5.23
C PHE A 99 12.83 -12.24 -4.14
N ALA A 100 11.77 -11.53 -4.49
CA ALA A 100 10.78 -11.04 -3.51
C ALA A 100 10.17 -12.20 -2.69
N ALA A 101 9.86 -13.33 -3.34
CA ALA A 101 9.38 -14.52 -2.67
C ALA A 101 10.40 -15.09 -1.67
N ARG A 102 11.68 -15.21 -2.07
CA ARG A 102 12.76 -15.65 -1.16
C ARG A 102 12.93 -14.71 0.04
N VAL A 103 12.81 -13.39 -0.17
CA VAL A 103 12.89 -12.42 0.93
C VAL A 103 11.73 -12.61 1.91
N LEU A 104 10.50 -12.75 1.41
CA LEU A 104 9.33 -12.98 2.26
C LEU A 104 9.44 -14.29 3.03
N ASP A 105 9.86 -15.38 2.38
CA ASP A 105 10.04 -16.69 3.03
C ASP A 105 11.12 -16.63 4.11
N PHE A 106 12.27 -16.02 3.81
CA PHE A 106 13.32 -15.76 4.80
C PHE A 106 12.78 -14.98 6.01
N MET A 107 12.02 -13.91 5.78
CA MET A 107 11.45 -13.14 6.88
C MET A 107 10.47 -13.97 7.71
N ARG A 108 9.64 -14.81 7.10
CA ARG A 108 8.71 -15.67 7.83
C ARG A 108 9.44 -16.67 8.72
N ASP A 109 10.49 -17.31 8.21
CA ASP A 109 11.28 -18.27 8.96
C ASP A 109 11.92 -17.60 10.19
N ARG A 110 12.51 -16.41 10.01
CA ARG A 110 13.08 -15.65 11.14
C ARG A 110 12.03 -15.18 12.14
N LEU A 111 10.82 -14.83 11.69
CA LEU A 111 9.73 -14.53 12.62
C LEU A 111 9.31 -15.76 13.41
N ALA A 112 9.27 -16.95 12.80
CA ALA A 112 8.99 -18.20 13.50
C ALA A 112 10.05 -18.47 14.59
N ASP A 113 11.33 -18.33 14.25
CA ASP A 113 12.44 -18.45 15.22
C ASP A 113 12.26 -17.46 16.38
N PHE A 114 11.87 -16.21 16.09
CA PHE A 114 11.63 -15.20 17.14
C PHE A 114 10.50 -15.60 18.08
N GLN A 115 9.45 -16.23 17.57
CA GLN A 115 8.36 -16.72 18.41
C GLN A 115 8.81 -17.83 19.35
N GLU A 116 9.60 -18.79 18.86
CA GLU A 116 10.16 -19.87 19.66
C GLU A 116 11.13 -19.34 20.74
N GLU A 117 12.00 -18.40 20.36
CA GLU A 117 12.98 -17.79 21.26
C GLU A 117 12.35 -16.98 22.39
N THR A 118 11.27 -16.23 22.11
CA THR A 118 10.77 -15.22 23.06
C THR A 118 9.41 -15.55 23.66
N GLY A 119 8.68 -16.52 23.11
CA GLY A 119 7.29 -16.80 23.49
C GLY A 119 6.33 -15.63 23.22
N GLU A 120 6.68 -14.74 22.29
CA GLU A 120 5.81 -13.65 21.83
C GLU A 120 5.40 -13.95 20.39
N ILE A 121 4.18 -13.62 20.01
CA ILE A 121 3.73 -13.84 18.62
C ILE A 121 4.18 -12.70 17.70
N PHE A 122 4.69 -13.05 16.53
CA PHE A 122 5.21 -12.14 15.50
C PHE A 122 4.52 -12.40 14.18
N ASN A 123 4.31 -11.37 13.37
CA ASN A 123 3.76 -11.52 12.02
C ASN A 123 4.44 -10.61 11.00
N LEU A 124 4.33 -11.02 9.74
CA LEU A 124 4.80 -10.28 8.58
C LEU A 124 3.65 -9.50 7.96
N GLU A 125 3.80 -8.19 7.80
CA GLU A 125 2.75 -7.32 7.27
C GLU A 125 3.21 -6.52 6.05
N ALA A 126 2.33 -6.46 5.05
CA ALA A 126 2.42 -5.47 4.00
C ALA A 126 2.00 -4.12 4.59
N THR A 127 2.97 -3.35 5.09
CA THR A 127 2.69 -2.10 5.80
C THR A 127 1.92 -1.16 4.87
N PRO A 128 0.74 -0.60 5.25
CA PRO A 128 0.00 0.34 4.40
C PRO A 128 0.78 1.60 4.02
N ALA A 129 1.70 2.01 4.91
CA ALA A 129 2.77 2.98 4.64
C ALA A 129 2.35 4.35 4.10
N GLU A 130 1.12 4.81 4.35
CA GLU A 130 0.57 6.08 3.85
C GLU A 130 1.53 7.27 3.97
N GLY A 131 2.09 7.49 5.18
CA GLY A 131 3.12 8.52 5.39
C GLY A 131 4.55 7.99 5.24
N ALA A 132 4.77 6.69 5.40
CA ALA A 132 6.11 6.11 5.40
C ALA A 132 6.71 6.00 4.00
N SER A 133 5.90 5.71 2.98
CA SER A 133 6.34 5.62 1.58
C SER A 133 7.05 6.89 1.12
N TYR A 134 6.36 8.03 1.21
CA TYR A 134 6.93 9.33 0.86
C TYR A 134 8.10 9.73 1.78
N ARG A 135 7.91 9.60 3.11
CA ARG A 135 8.91 10.07 4.08
C ARG A 135 10.23 9.30 3.98
N LEU A 136 10.19 7.99 3.77
CA LEU A 136 11.41 7.18 3.64
C LEU A 136 12.11 7.48 2.32
N ALA A 137 11.37 7.52 1.21
CA ALA A 137 11.91 7.83 -0.11
C ALA A 137 12.59 9.21 -0.14
N LYS A 138 11.95 10.24 0.41
CA LYS A 138 12.54 11.58 0.53
C LYS A 138 13.83 11.60 1.35
N ARG A 139 13.83 10.96 2.53
CA ARG A 139 15.02 10.93 3.40
C ARG A 139 16.17 10.10 2.83
N ASP A 140 15.85 9.09 2.03
CA ASP A 140 16.86 8.32 1.32
C ASP A 140 17.47 9.14 0.21
N LEU A 141 16.67 9.82 -0.61
CA LEU A 141 17.17 10.69 -1.67
C LEU A 141 18.03 11.85 -1.13
N GLU A 142 17.67 12.43 0.02
CA GLU A 142 18.49 13.44 0.72
C GLU A 142 19.87 12.89 1.15
N ARG A 143 19.95 11.60 1.50
CA ARG A 143 21.17 10.97 2.03
C ARG A 143 22.01 10.30 0.95
N TYR A 144 21.36 9.74 -0.06
CA TYR A 144 21.91 8.98 -1.17
C TYR A 144 21.29 9.53 -2.45
N PRO A 145 21.83 10.64 -3.01
CA PRO A 145 21.23 11.32 -4.16
C PRO A 145 21.10 10.46 -5.43
N ASP A 146 21.87 9.37 -5.51
CA ASP A 146 21.92 8.39 -6.58
C ASP A 146 21.08 7.13 -6.30
N ILE A 147 20.35 7.07 -5.18
CA ILE A 147 19.41 5.97 -4.94
C ILE A 147 18.29 5.99 -5.98
N ARG A 148 18.01 4.82 -6.55
CA ARG A 148 17.01 4.66 -7.60
C ARG A 148 15.62 4.57 -6.99
N ILE A 149 14.70 5.39 -7.50
CA ILE A 149 13.30 5.42 -7.07
C ILE A 149 12.42 5.29 -8.30
N TYR A 150 11.65 4.19 -8.37
CA TYR A 150 10.95 3.79 -9.58
C TYR A 150 10.02 4.88 -10.12
N ASN A 151 9.26 5.56 -9.25
CA ASN A 151 8.30 6.57 -9.72
C ASN A 151 8.99 7.78 -10.37
N ILE A 152 10.13 8.20 -9.84
CA ILE A 152 10.91 9.32 -10.38
C ILE A 152 11.54 8.94 -11.72
N GLU A 153 12.14 7.75 -11.81
CA GLU A 153 12.76 7.29 -13.06
C GLU A 153 11.74 7.01 -14.16
N ARG A 154 10.59 6.44 -13.81
CA ARG A 154 9.58 5.99 -14.79
C ARG A 154 8.62 7.09 -15.21
N TYR A 155 8.13 7.89 -14.27
CA TYR A 155 7.10 8.90 -14.51
C TYR A 155 7.64 10.34 -14.48
N GLY A 156 8.87 10.54 -14.00
CA GLY A 156 9.39 11.87 -13.70
C GLY A 156 8.76 12.47 -12.44
N GLY A 157 8.99 13.76 -12.24
CA GLY A 157 8.48 14.53 -11.11
C GLY A 157 9.48 14.72 -9.98
N ASP A 158 9.06 15.42 -8.93
CA ASP A 158 9.87 15.86 -7.79
C ASP A 158 9.46 15.20 -6.46
N THR A 159 8.41 14.38 -6.48
CA THR A 159 7.79 13.80 -5.30
C THR A 159 8.08 12.30 -5.26
N PRO A 160 9.15 11.87 -4.56
CA PRO A 160 9.54 10.46 -4.53
C PRO A 160 8.65 9.66 -3.58
N TYR A 161 8.31 8.44 -3.97
CA TYR A 161 7.61 7.49 -3.10
C TYR A 161 8.08 6.06 -3.38
N TYR A 162 7.97 5.20 -2.38
CA TYR A 162 8.24 3.77 -2.52
C TYR A 162 6.99 2.98 -2.84
N THR A 163 7.14 1.97 -3.71
CA THR A 163 6.06 1.04 -4.02
C THR A 163 5.67 0.29 -2.74
N ASN A 164 4.37 0.15 -2.50
CA ASN A 164 3.91 -0.38 -1.23
C ASN A 164 4.33 -1.84 -1.06
N SER A 165 4.99 -2.18 0.05
CA SER A 165 5.35 -3.57 0.40
C SER A 165 5.95 -4.37 -0.77
N THR A 166 5.22 -5.37 -1.30
CA THR A 166 5.58 -6.17 -2.49
C THR A 166 4.58 -5.99 -3.64
N HIS A 167 3.88 -4.86 -3.66
CA HIS A 167 2.95 -4.54 -4.75
C HIS A 167 3.70 -4.32 -6.05
N LEU A 168 2.97 -4.45 -7.16
CA LEU A 168 3.42 -3.93 -8.43
C LEU A 168 3.47 -2.39 -8.36
N PRO A 169 4.44 -1.74 -9.03
CA PRO A 169 4.40 -0.30 -9.20
C PRO A 169 3.08 0.17 -9.81
N VAL A 170 2.62 1.35 -9.37
CA VAL A 170 1.33 1.92 -9.80
C VAL A 170 1.31 2.12 -11.31
N GLY A 171 0.28 1.66 -12.00
CA GLY A 171 0.14 1.84 -13.45
C GLY A 171 1.08 0.97 -14.29
N LEU A 172 1.61 -0.13 -13.73
CA LEU A 172 2.43 -1.09 -14.48
C LEU A 172 1.63 -1.94 -15.46
N THR A 173 0.43 -2.38 -15.07
CA THR A 173 -0.51 -3.12 -15.93
C THR A 173 -1.94 -2.72 -15.59
N GLU A 174 -2.80 -2.74 -16.61
CA GLU A 174 -4.25 -2.58 -16.49
C GLU A 174 -4.97 -3.94 -16.47
N ASP A 175 -4.26 -5.05 -16.77
CA ASP A 175 -4.82 -6.39 -16.71
C ASP A 175 -4.86 -6.88 -15.26
N LEU A 176 -6.07 -6.91 -14.70
CA LEU A 176 -6.36 -7.39 -13.36
C LEU A 176 -5.88 -8.84 -13.14
N PHE A 177 -6.06 -9.73 -14.11
CA PHE A 177 -5.69 -11.14 -13.95
C PHE A 177 -4.19 -11.34 -14.06
N GLU A 178 -3.51 -10.56 -14.90
CA GLU A 178 -2.05 -10.51 -14.94
C GLU A 178 -1.50 -10.04 -13.59
N ALA A 179 -2.02 -8.92 -13.06
CA ALA A 179 -1.64 -8.41 -11.74
C ALA A 179 -1.88 -9.42 -10.62
N LEU A 180 -3.05 -10.08 -10.61
CA LEU A 180 -3.37 -11.14 -9.66
C LEU A 180 -2.38 -12.31 -9.76
N THR A 181 -2.04 -12.73 -10.98
CA THR A 181 -1.11 -13.85 -11.21
C THR A 181 0.28 -13.53 -10.68
N MET A 182 0.75 -12.30 -10.88
CA MET A 182 2.04 -11.84 -10.35
C MET A 182 2.04 -11.69 -8.82
N GLN A 183 0.92 -11.23 -8.25
CA GLN A 183 0.83 -10.89 -6.84
C GLN A 183 0.46 -12.07 -5.95
N ASP A 184 -0.35 -13.03 -6.42
CA ASP A 184 -0.86 -14.15 -5.60
C ASP A 184 0.24 -14.87 -4.82
N PRO A 185 1.37 -15.30 -5.45
CA PRO A 185 2.43 -15.98 -4.71
C PRO A 185 3.06 -15.11 -3.62
N LEU A 186 3.18 -13.80 -3.83
CA LEU A 186 3.79 -12.90 -2.84
C LEU A 186 2.82 -12.62 -1.69
N GLN A 187 1.56 -12.43 -2.01
CA GLN A 187 0.54 -11.98 -1.07
C GLN A 187 0.18 -13.05 -0.04
N ILE A 188 0.19 -14.34 -0.42
CA ILE A 188 -0.04 -15.46 0.51
C ILE A 188 1.07 -15.67 1.55
N ARG A 189 2.22 -15.00 1.39
CA ARG A 189 3.34 -15.11 2.33
C ARG A 189 3.22 -14.16 3.51
N TYR A 190 2.33 -13.17 3.45
CA TYR A 190 2.05 -12.33 4.62
C TYR A 190 1.20 -13.11 5.62
N THR A 191 1.68 -13.17 6.87
CA THR A 191 0.98 -13.82 7.99
C THR A 191 0.19 -12.83 8.85
N GLY A 192 0.38 -11.53 8.60
CA GLY A 192 -0.38 -10.43 9.18
C GLY A 192 -1.37 -9.83 8.19
N GLY A 193 -1.29 -8.52 8.00
CA GLY A 193 -2.12 -7.79 7.04
C GLY A 193 -1.50 -7.77 5.64
N THR A 194 -2.32 -8.03 4.63
CA THR A 194 -2.03 -7.62 3.26
C THR A 194 -3.32 -7.37 2.48
N VAL A 195 -3.23 -6.63 1.38
CA VAL A 195 -4.37 -6.32 0.52
C VAL A 195 -3.92 -6.17 -0.93
N PHE A 196 -4.64 -6.82 -1.85
CA PHE A 196 -4.51 -6.56 -3.27
C PHE A 196 -5.58 -5.56 -3.74
N HIS A 197 -5.16 -4.49 -4.41
CA HIS A 197 -6.07 -3.50 -4.95
C HIS A 197 -6.30 -3.73 -6.45
N GLY A 198 -7.48 -4.23 -6.81
CA GLY A 198 -7.96 -4.29 -8.19
C GLY A 198 -8.65 -2.99 -8.56
N PHE A 199 -7.92 -2.05 -9.17
CA PHE A 199 -8.49 -0.81 -9.69
C PHE A 199 -9.25 -1.09 -10.99
N LEU A 200 -10.53 -0.71 -11.05
CA LEU A 200 -11.40 -0.94 -12.21
C LEU A 200 -11.48 0.27 -13.15
N GLY A 201 -10.78 1.36 -12.83
CA GLY A 201 -10.89 2.63 -13.54
C GLY A 201 -12.32 3.16 -13.50
N GLU A 202 -12.76 3.82 -14.57
CA GLU A 202 -14.12 4.37 -14.68
C GLU A 202 -15.21 3.31 -14.93
N SER A 203 -14.84 2.03 -14.90
CA SER A 203 -15.79 0.94 -15.05
C SER A 203 -16.82 0.99 -13.93
N ASN A 204 -18.10 1.02 -14.30
CA ASN A 204 -19.22 0.90 -13.38
C ASN A 204 -19.88 -0.48 -13.56
N PRO A 205 -19.25 -1.57 -13.06
CA PRO A 205 -19.74 -2.92 -13.29
C PRO A 205 -21.13 -3.09 -12.67
N THR A 206 -22.00 -3.85 -13.35
CA THR A 206 -23.27 -4.25 -12.74
C THR A 206 -23.01 -5.12 -11.50
N PRO A 207 -23.93 -5.18 -10.53
CA PRO A 207 -23.81 -6.05 -9.37
C PRO A 207 -23.50 -7.52 -9.72
N GLU A 208 -24.08 -8.03 -10.80
CA GLU A 208 -23.84 -9.39 -11.30
C GLU A 208 -22.43 -9.54 -11.86
N ALA A 209 -21.93 -8.54 -12.58
CA ALA A 209 -20.56 -8.54 -13.10
C ALA A 209 -19.54 -8.50 -11.97
N ALA A 210 -19.74 -7.63 -10.98
CA ALA A 210 -18.91 -7.55 -9.78
C ALA A 210 -18.93 -8.88 -9.01
N LYS A 211 -20.10 -9.48 -8.79
CA LYS A 211 -20.24 -10.79 -8.13
C LYS A 211 -19.49 -11.89 -8.87
N ARG A 212 -19.60 -11.95 -10.20
CA ARG A 212 -18.85 -12.93 -11.01
C ARG A 212 -17.34 -12.71 -10.92
N LEU A 213 -16.89 -11.46 -10.92
CA LEU A 213 -15.47 -11.13 -10.79
C LEU A 213 -14.93 -11.56 -9.42
N VAL A 214 -15.60 -11.19 -8.33
CA VAL A 214 -15.24 -11.63 -6.96
C VAL A 214 -15.18 -13.16 -6.89
N ARG A 215 -16.20 -13.85 -7.39
CA ARG A 215 -16.23 -15.32 -7.42
C ARG A 215 -15.04 -15.90 -8.19
N LYS A 216 -14.75 -15.36 -9.38
CA LYS A 216 -13.63 -15.82 -10.21
C LYS A 216 -12.29 -15.60 -9.52
N ILE A 217 -12.10 -14.48 -8.82
CA ILE A 217 -10.87 -14.24 -8.06
C ILE A 217 -10.75 -15.26 -6.92
N ALA A 218 -11.81 -15.41 -6.11
CA ALA A 218 -11.82 -16.33 -4.97
C ALA A 218 -11.64 -17.82 -5.35
N GLU A 219 -12.13 -18.24 -6.53
CA GLU A 219 -12.03 -19.63 -6.98
C GLU A 219 -10.68 -19.97 -7.63
N ASN A 220 -9.90 -18.97 -8.08
CA ASN A 220 -8.68 -19.20 -8.87
C ASN A 220 -7.40 -18.67 -8.21
N PHE A 221 -7.50 -17.85 -7.16
CA PHE A 221 -6.37 -17.28 -6.45
C PHE A 221 -6.52 -17.45 -4.93
N HIS A 222 -5.40 -17.36 -4.22
CA HIS A 222 -5.28 -17.66 -2.79
C HIS A 222 -5.12 -16.39 -1.93
N LEU A 223 -5.01 -15.21 -2.53
CA LEU A 223 -4.83 -13.94 -1.81
C LEU A 223 -5.85 -13.81 -0.67
N PRO A 224 -5.40 -13.47 0.56
CA PRO A 224 -6.28 -13.46 1.72
C PRO A 224 -7.29 -12.31 1.69
N TYR A 225 -6.95 -11.20 1.01
CA TYR A 225 -7.80 -10.02 0.94
C TYR A 225 -7.54 -9.23 -0.34
N TYR A 226 -8.64 -8.87 -1.02
CA TYR A 226 -8.61 -8.04 -2.22
C TYR A 226 -9.80 -7.07 -2.24
N THR A 227 -9.60 -5.93 -2.90
CA THR A 227 -10.63 -4.92 -3.12
C THR A 227 -10.83 -4.68 -4.60
N LEU A 228 -12.08 -4.42 -5.01
CA LEU A 228 -12.40 -3.91 -6.34
C LEU A 228 -12.77 -2.44 -6.21
N THR A 229 -11.95 -1.56 -6.78
CA THR A 229 -12.06 -0.12 -6.59
C THR A 229 -12.38 0.56 -7.91
N PRO A 230 -13.64 0.93 -8.17
CA PRO A 230 -14.00 1.79 -9.29
C PRO A 230 -13.71 3.25 -8.99
N THR A 231 -13.46 4.03 -10.03
CA THR A 231 -13.34 5.49 -9.98
C THR A 231 -14.73 6.10 -10.18
N PHE A 232 -15.18 6.91 -9.22
CA PHE A 232 -16.42 7.66 -9.31
C PHE A 232 -16.32 9.01 -8.60
N SER A 233 -17.15 9.94 -9.01
CA SER A 233 -17.36 11.26 -8.40
C SER A 233 -18.73 11.35 -7.75
N VAL A 234 -18.89 12.21 -6.75
CA VAL A 234 -20.17 12.40 -6.05
C VAL A 234 -20.71 13.80 -6.30
N CYS A 235 -21.87 13.89 -6.92
CA CYS A 235 -22.63 15.12 -7.09
C CYS A 235 -23.72 15.21 -6.00
N PRO A 236 -23.88 16.35 -5.30
CA PRO A 236 -24.96 16.54 -4.33
C PRO A 236 -26.37 16.39 -4.92
N LYS A 237 -26.54 16.65 -6.23
CA LYS A 237 -27.82 16.52 -6.95
C LYS A 237 -28.01 15.12 -7.55
N HIS A 238 -26.98 14.57 -8.20
CA HIS A 238 -27.11 13.35 -9.02
C HIS A 238 -26.51 12.09 -8.39
N GLY A 239 -25.89 12.19 -7.20
CA GLY A 239 -25.26 11.06 -6.52
C GLY A 239 -23.97 10.61 -7.21
N TYR A 240 -23.78 9.29 -7.30
CA TYR A 240 -22.58 8.68 -7.88
C TYR A 240 -22.52 8.83 -9.41
N ILE A 241 -21.37 9.25 -9.92
CA ILE A 241 -21.06 9.46 -11.33
C ILE A 241 -19.80 8.69 -11.66
N ALA A 242 -19.83 7.82 -12.67
CA ALA A 242 -18.65 7.07 -13.08
C ALA A 242 -17.54 8.01 -13.59
N GLY A 243 -16.30 7.74 -13.18
CA GLY A 243 -15.12 8.53 -13.56
C GLY A 243 -14.77 9.68 -12.60
N GLU A 244 -13.62 10.29 -12.86
CA GLU A 244 -13.11 11.44 -12.12
C GLU A 244 -13.58 12.75 -12.78
N HIS A 245 -14.45 13.48 -12.09
CA HIS A 245 -15.08 14.69 -12.60
C HIS A 245 -14.96 15.81 -11.57
N LYS A 246 -14.26 16.89 -11.94
CA LYS A 246 -14.19 18.12 -11.13
C LYS A 246 -15.53 18.85 -11.06
N TYR A 247 -16.31 18.78 -12.14
CA TYR A 247 -17.66 19.34 -12.26
C TYR A 247 -18.62 18.25 -12.75
N CYS A 248 -19.85 18.24 -12.24
CA CYS A 248 -20.82 17.19 -12.58
C CYS A 248 -21.27 17.32 -14.05
N PRO A 249 -21.00 16.33 -14.92
CA PRO A 249 -21.38 16.41 -16.34
C PRO A 249 -22.89 16.52 -16.53
N LYS A 250 -23.68 15.90 -15.64
CA LYS A 250 -25.16 16.00 -15.66
C LYS A 250 -25.66 17.38 -15.26
N CYS A 251 -25.02 18.05 -14.30
CA CYS A 251 -25.37 19.42 -13.96
C CYS A 251 -25.04 20.37 -15.12
N ASP A 252 -23.91 20.15 -15.79
CA ASP A 252 -23.51 20.95 -16.95
C ASP A 252 -24.50 20.78 -18.10
N GLU A 253 -24.94 19.55 -18.39
CA GLU A 253 -25.99 19.28 -19.37
C GLU A 253 -27.30 19.99 -19.04
N GLU A 254 -27.79 19.90 -17.80
CA GLU A 254 -29.01 20.58 -17.35
C GLU A 254 -28.90 22.13 -17.47
N LEU A 255 -27.73 22.70 -17.18
CA LEU A 255 -27.47 24.13 -17.35
C LEU A 255 -27.48 24.55 -18.82
N ILE A 256 -26.89 23.72 -19.69
CA ILE A 256 -26.88 23.95 -21.14
C ILE A 256 -28.31 23.88 -21.70
N GLU A 257 -29.10 22.89 -21.28
CA GLU A 257 -30.51 22.75 -21.68
C GLU A 257 -31.35 23.93 -21.19
N SER A 258 -31.23 24.31 -19.91
CA SER A 258 -31.90 25.47 -19.35
C SER A 258 -31.53 26.77 -20.07
N PHE A 259 -30.25 26.94 -20.46
CA PHE A 259 -29.82 28.09 -21.23
C PHE A 259 -30.43 28.10 -22.64
N LYS A 260 -30.54 26.95 -23.31
CA LYS A 260 -31.19 26.85 -24.63
C LYS A 260 -32.68 27.16 -24.57
N GLU A 261 -33.38 26.69 -23.55
CA GLU A 261 -34.81 26.94 -23.36
C GLU A 261 -35.09 28.41 -23.02
N ASN A 262 -34.21 29.03 -22.24
CA ASN A 262 -34.33 30.43 -21.81
C ASN A 262 -33.53 31.40 -22.69
N ALA A 263 -32.97 30.94 -23.81
CA ALA A 263 -32.23 31.79 -24.73
C ALA A 263 -33.20 32.85 -25.31
N PRO A 264 -32.95 34.15 -25.14
CA PRO A 264 -33.77 35.17 -25.78
C PRO A 264 -33.75 34.97 -27.30
N GLN A 265 -34.89 35.14 -27.97
CA GLN A 265 -35.04 35.03 -29.43
C GLN A 265 -34.21 36.07 -30.25
N GLY A 266 -33.24 36.74 -29.63
CA GLY A 266 -32.27 37.60 -30.29
C GLY A 266 -30.86 37.22 -29.83
N GLY A 267 -30.02 36.82 -30.77
CA GLY A 267 -28.63 36.43 -30.49
C GLY A 267 -27.87 37.51 -29.72
N VAL A 268 -27.05 37.09 -28.75
CA VAL A 268 -26.09 37.99 -28.10
C VAL A 268 -24.98 38.29 -29.11
N LYS A 269 -24.96 39.49 -29.67
CA LYS A 269 -23.78 40.02 -30.38
C LYS A 269 -22.67 40.20 -29.35
N VAL A 270 -21.72 39.28 -29.33
CA VAL A 270 -20.43 39.51 -28.65
C VAL A 270 -19.59 40.37 -29.58
N GLU A 271 -19.59 41.69 -29.36
CA GLU A 271 -18.58 42.55 -29.97
C GLU A 271 -17.23 42.28 -29.29
N LEU A 272 -16.41 41.47 -29.96
CA LEU A 272 -15.00 41.34 -29.64
C LEU A 272 -14.33 42.70 -29.92
N GLN A 273 -14.23 43.56 -28.92
CA GLN A 273 -13.31 44.69 -28.98
C GLN A 273 -11.89 44.14 -29.07
N ARG A 274 -11.37 44.05 -30.30
CA ARG A 274 -9.93 43.87 -30.52
C ARG A 274 -9.24 45.07 -29.89
N ARG A 275 -8.54 44.84 -28.76
CA ARG A 275 -7.58 45.81 -28.24
C ARG A 275 -6.66 46.22 -29.40
N GLN A 276 -6.62 47.53 -29.72
CA GLN A 276 -5.58 48.07 -30.56
C GLN A 276 -4.25 47.76 -29.88
N ARG A 277 -3.38 47.04 -30.60
CA ARG A 277 -1.99 46.85 -30.22
C ARG A 277 -1.37 48.23 -30.06
N TRP A 278 -0.91 48.53 -28.85
CA TRP A 278 0.12 49.53 -28.60
C TRP A 278 1.40 48.76 -28.33
#